data_AF-A0A1F9YA17-F1
#
_entry.id   AF-A0A1F9YA17-F1
#
_cell.length_a   1.000
_cell.length_b   1.000
_cell.length_c   1.000
_cell.angle_alpha   90.00
_cell.angle_beta   90.00
_cell.angle_gamma   90.00
#
_symmetry.space_group_name_H-M   'P 1'
#
loop_
_entity.id
_entity.type
_entity.pdbx_description
1 polymer ?
#
loop_
_entity_poly.entity_id
_entity_poly.type
_entity_poly.pdbx_seq_one_letter_code
_entity_poly.pdbx_strand_id
1 'polypeptide(L)'
;MASETLTSKTIITIALIGISGYFLYLVRDILMPFIVSGIFAYLLSPFVEKLQSTGLRRVYAVGIIYLVLLGSLAIGLMAVIPQVAQEARHLQDNLPEVIGWVRTALVNFQADVETRFPVLRENAVIENALTQLGQFFSKGVGSIPSYVAGLFSFFSLLFLIPVITFFIMLTGRGPVDWLVEILPARHVETGLSIFWEIDEVLGRFVRGQVVEAAAVAVISIVGLTLIGVKYAYLIGIVAGIANVIPYLGPVVGGFIGILAGIMQYQNLAIVPKVILVFIIVQVIDNNLIQPIVLSRGVNLNPVIVMFAIMA
;
A
#
# COMPACT_ATOMS: atom_id res chain seq x y z
N MET A 1 29.89 -21.19 41.02
CA MET A 1 30.27 -21.42 39.60
C MET A 1 29.09 -21.38 38.62
N ALA A 2 27.91 -21.93 38.93
CA ALA A 2 26.76 -21.83 38.00
C ALA A 2 26.16 -20.40 37.87
N SER A 3 26.21 -19.58 38.92
CA SER A 3 25.65 -18.22 38.91
C SER A 3 26.46 -17.22 38.05
N GLU A 4 27.80 -17.29 38.05
CA GLU A 4 28.65 -16.37 37.28
C GLU A 4 28.59 -16.60 35.75
N THR A 5 28.37 -17.86 35.33
CA THR A 5 28.24 -18.19 33.89
C THR A 5 26.92 -17.70 33.29
N LEU A 6 25.85 -17.62 34.09
CA LEU A 6 24.56 -17.06 33.68
C LEU A 6 24.65 -15.54 33.46
N THR A 7 25.39 -14.81 34.30
CA THR A 7 25.52 -13.36 34.17
C THR A 7 26.31 -12.97 32.92
N SER A 8 27.40 -13.67 32.62
CA SER A 8 28.22 -13.42 31.43
C SER A 8 27.49 -13.73 30.13
N LYS A 9 26.76 -14.86 30.06
CA LYS A 9 25.93 -15.20 28.88
C LYS A 9 24.82 -14.18 28.64
N THR A 10 24.16 -13.70 29.69
CA THR A 10 23.09 -12.70 29.56
C THR A 10 23.63 -11.36 29.06
N ILE A 11 24.78 -10.90 29.56
CA ILE A 11 25.43 -9.66 29.09
C ILE A 11 25.80 -9.77 27.61
N ILE A 12 26.39 -10.90 27.21
CA ILE A 12 26.77 -11.14 25.81
C ILE A 12 25.53 -11.17 24.90
N THR A 13 24.45 -11.82 25.32
CA THR A 13 23.20 -11.85 24.54
C THR A 13 22.57 -10.47 24.40
N ILE A 14 22.52 -9.67 25.48
CA ILE A 14 22.00 -8.30 25.42
C ILE A 14 22.87 -7.43 24.50
N ALA A 15 24.20 -7.55 24.60
CA ALA A 15 25.12 -6.84 23.72
C ALA A 15 24.93 -7.26 22.26
N LEU A 16 24.79 -8.54 21.97
CA LEU A 16 24.51 -9.07 20.63
C LEU A 16 23.18 -8.54 20.08
N ILE A 17 22.11 -8.53 20.88
CA ILE A 17 20.81 -7.99 20.48
C ILE A 17 20.93 -6.48 20.21
N GLY A 18 21.63 -5.74 21.07
CA GLY A 18 21.85 -4.30 20.90
C GLY A 18 22.66 -3.97 19.64
N ILE A 19 23.76 -4.69 19.40
CA ILE A 19 24.59 -4.55 18.20
C ILE A 19 23.80 -4.93 16.95
N SER A 20 23.06 -6.03 16.99
CA SER A 20 22.22 -6.46 15.87
C SER A 20 21.13 -5.43 15.57
N GLY A 21 20.46 -4.90 16.59
CA GLY A 21 19.46 -3.84 16.44
C GLY A 21 20.04 -2.54 15.88
N TYR A 22 21.23 -2.15 16.35
CA TYR A 22 21.93 -0.97 15.82
C TYR A 22 22.40 -1.16 14.39
N PHE A 23 22.91 -2.34 14.05
CA PHE A 23 23.27 -2.71 12.67
C PHE A 23 22.04 -2.67 11.76
N LEU A 24 20.92 -3.27 12.18
CA LEU A 24 19.65 -3.22 11.43
C LEU A 24 19.17 -1.78 11.22
N TYR A 25 19.34 -0.90 12.21
CA TYR A 25 19.04 0.52 12.07
C TYR A 25 19.92 1.20 11.02
N LEU A 26 21.22 0.89 10.99
CA LEU A 26 22.18 1.40 9.99
C LEU A 26 21.86 0.92 8.57
N VAL A 27 21.44 -0.34 8.40
CA VAL A 27 21.18 -0.93 7.07
C VAL A 27 19.73 -0.86 6.63
N ARG A 28 18.82 -0.27 7.42
CA ARG A 28 17.38 -0.25 7.15
C ARG A 28 17.01 0.26 5.75
N ASP A 29 17.75 1.26 5.27
CA ASP A 29 17.49 1.91 3.98
C ASP A 29 17.90 0.99 2.81
N ILE A 30 18.87 0.09 3.05
CA ILE A 30 19.29 -0.95 2.10
C ILE A 30 18.35 -2.16 2.19
N LEU A 31 17.83 -2.50 3.38
CA LEU A 31 16.95 -3.65 3.57
C LEU A 31 15.63 -3.52 2.80
N MET A 32 15.06 -2.31 2.70
CA MET A 32 13.78 -2.09 2.03
C MET A 32 13.77 -2.59 0.57
N PRO A 33 14.71 -2.19 -0.30
CA PRO A 33 14.84 -2.76 -1.64
C PRO A 33 14.90 -4.29 -1.66
N PHE A 34 15.63 -4.93 -0.74
CA PHE A 34 15.73 -6.40 -0.68
C PHE A 34 14.41 -7.05 -0.29
N ILE A 35 13.71 -6.49 0.71
CA ILE A 35 12.39 -6.99 1.14
C ILE A 35 11.39 -6.90 -0.02
N VAL A 36 11.29 -5.73 -0.66
CA VAL A 36 10.39 -5.52 -1.80
C VAL A 36 10.77 -6.44 -2.96
N SER A 37 12.07 -6.63 -3.20
CA SER A 37 12.54 -7.55 -4.24
C SER A 37 12.21 -9.00 -3.95
N GLY A 38 12.26 -9.40 -2.69
CA GLY A 38 11.81 -10.71 -2.21
C GLY A 38 10.32 -10.91 -2.47
N ILE A 39 9.49 -9.91 -2.17
CA ILE A 39 8.04 -9.93 -2.47
C ILE A 39 7.80 -10.15 -3.97
N PHE A 40 8.48 -9.39 -4.83
CA PHE A 40 8.38 -9.59 -6.29
C PHE A 40 8.87 -10.98 -6.71
N ALA A 41 9.96 -11.48 -6.13
CA ALA A 41 10.43 -12.82 -6.41
C ALA A 41 9.37 -13.86 -6.03
N TYR A 42 8.75 -13.76 -4.86
CA TYR A 42 7.65 -14.62 -4.41
C TYR A 42 6.42 -14.60 -5.35
N LEU A 43 6.10 -13.42 -5.88
CA LEU A 43 5.01 -13.24 -6.83
C LEU A 43 5.31 -13.91 -8.16
N LEU A 44 6.56 -13.83 -8.64
CA LEU A 44 6.97 -14.27 -9.97
C LEU A 44 7.47 -15.72 -10.03
N SER A 45 7.97 -16.27 -8.91
CA SER A 45 8.52 -17.63 -8.81
C SER A 45 7.59 -18.72 -9.38
N PRO A 46 6.27 -18.73 -9.14
CA PRO A 46 5.38 -19.76 -9.71
C PRO A 46 5.37 -19.77 -11.24
N PHE A 47 5.57 -18.61 -11.87
CA PHE A 47 5.62 -18.51 -13.33
C PHE A 47 6.96 -19.04 -13.86
N VAL A 48 8.06 -18.79 -13.14
CA VAL A 48 9.36 -19.39 -13.45
C VAL A 48 9.30 -20.91 -13.31
N GLU A 49 8.75 -21.43 -12.20
CA GLU A 49 8.63 -22.88 -11.96
C GLU A 49 7.78 -23.58 -13.01
N LYS A 50 6.64 -22.99 -13.40
CA LYS A 50 5.80 -23.49 -14.51
C LYS A 50 6.54 -23.50 -15.84
N LEU A 51 7.44 -22.55 -16.08
CA LEU A 51 8.23 -22.54 -17.30
C LEU A 51 9.40 -23.55 -17.22
N GLN A 52 9.98 -23.73 -16.04
CA GLN A 52 11.00 -24.77 -15.80
C GLN A 52 10.45 -26.19 -15.96
N SER A 53 9.19 -26.45 -15.59
CA SER A 53 8.58 -27.77 -15.76
C SER A 53 8.45 -28.21 -17.23
N THR A 54 8.61 -27.29 -18.19
CA THR A 54 8.70 -27.59 -19.63
C THR A 54 10.10 -28.04 -20.08
N GLY A 55 11.08 -28.09 -19.16
CA GLY A 55 12.47 -28.48 -19.43
C GLY A 55 13.44 -27.30 -19.65
N LEU A 56 12.96 -26.05 -19.56
CA LEU A 56 13.82 -24.87 -19.69
C LEU A 56 14.78 -24.73 -18.49
N ARG A 57 16.04 -24.38 -18.78
CA ARG A 57 17.02 -24.01 -17.73
C ARG A 57 16.53 -22.75 -17.00
N ARG A 58 16.79 -22.69 -15.69
CA ARG A 58 16.35 -21.60 -14.80
C ARG A 58 16.66 -20.21 -15.34
N VAL A 59 17.88 -20.01 -15.85
CA VAL A 59 18.34 -18.73 -16.42
C VAL A 59 17.39 -18.23 -17.52
N TYR A 60 16.99 -19.11 -18.44
CA TYR A 60 16.08 -18.77 -19.53
C TYR A 60 14.65 -18.56 -19.04
N ALA A 61 14.20 -19.39 -18.10
CA ALA A 61 12.88 -19.23 -17.50
C ALA A 61 12.74 -17.86 -16.80
N VAL A 62 13.72 -17.49 -15.96
CA VAL A 62 13.78 -16.18 -15.31
C VAL A 62 13.85 -15.07 -16.34
N GLY A 63 14.73 -15.19 -17.36
CA GLY A 63 14.87 -14.17 -18.41
C GLY A 63 13.58 -13.91 -19.19
N ILE A 64 12.85 -14.96 -19.57
CA ILE A 64 11.56 -14.83 -20.29
C ILE A 64 10.52 -14.16 -19.40
N ILE A 65 10.38 -14.60 -18.14
CA ILE A 65 9.44 -13.97 -17.19
C ILE A 65 9.79 -12.50 -16.98
N TYR A 66 11.07 -12.16 -16.88
CA TYR A 66 11.53 -10.77 -16.75
C TYR A 66 11.24 -9.93 -17.98
N LEU A 67 11.46 -10.45 -19.18
CA LEU A 67 11.15 -9.75 -20.43
C LEU A 67 9.66 -9.47 -20.56
N VAL A 68 8.82 -10.44 -20.22
CA VAL A 68 7.36 -10.28 -20.23
C VAL A 68 6.93 -9.26 -19.17
N LEU A 69 7.47 -9.36 -17.95
CA LEU A 69 7.16 -8.44 -16.86
C LEU A 69 7.58 -7.01 -17.17
N LEU A 70 8.86 -6.78 -17.51
CA LEU A 70 9.37 -5.45 -17.81
C LEU A 70 8.73 -4.88 -19.08
N GLY A 71 8.46 -5.71 -20.09
CA GLY A 71 7.77 -5.29 -21.31
C GLY A 71 6.34 -4.85 -21.04
N SER A 72 5.55 -5.66 -20.33
CA SER A 72 4.18 -5.32 -19.94
C SER A 72 4.12 -4.11 -19.00
N LEU A 73 5.04 -4.02 -18.04
CA LEU A 73 5.16 -2.87 -17.15
C LEU A 73 5.52 -1.61 -17.94
N ALA A 74 6.49 -1.67 -18.86
CA ALA A 74 6.87 -0.53 -19.69
C ALA A 74 5.70 -0.03 -20.55
N ILE A 75 4.95 -0.94 -21.19
CA ILE A 75 3.76 -0.59 -21.98
C ILE A 75 2.68 0.04 -21.08
N GLY A 76 2.40 -0.58 -19.91
CA GLY A 76 1.43 -0.06 -18.95
C GLY A 76 1.82 1.32 -18.42
N LEU A 77 3.08 1.52 -18.06
CA LEU A 77 3.61 2.80 -17.61
C LEU A 77 3.56 3.85 -18.72
N MET A 78 3.89 3.51 -19.96
CA MET A 78 3.76 4.43 -21.10
C MET A 78 2.31 4.86 -21.35
N ALA A 79 1.32 4.01 -21.06
CA ALA A 79 -0.09 4.38 -21.15
C ALA A 79 -0.57 5.23 -19.96
N VAL A 80 -0.20 4.84 -18.74
CA VAL A 80 -0.72 5.40 -17.49
C VAL A 80 0.03 6.68 -17.05
N ILE A 81 1.36 6.68 -17.08
CA ILE A 81 2.18 7.80 -16.62
C ILE A 81 1.79 9.13 -17.29
N PRO A 82 1.65 9.26 -18.62
CA PRO A 82 1.33 10.56 -19.22
C PRO A 82 -0.03 11.08 -18.78
N GLN A 83 -1.03 10.20 -18.64
CA GLN A 83 -2.36 10.58 -18.16
C GLN A 83 -2.30 11.04 -16.70
N VAL A 84 -1.71 10.21 -15.84
CA VAL A 84 -1.50 10.52 -14.41
C VAL A 84 -0.71 11.82 -14.23
N ALA A 85 0.34 12.04 -15.02
CA ALA A 85 1.17 13.24 -14.92
C ALA A 85 0.46 14.50 -15.44
N GLN A 86 -0.41 14.39 -16.44
CA GLN A 86 -1.25 15.51 -16.87
C GLN A 86 -2.31 15.83 -15.82
N GLU A 87 -2.98 14.81 -15.29
CA GLU A 87 -3.99 14.95 -14.24
C GLU A 87 -3.40 15.53 -12.94
N ALA A 88 -2.22 15.05 -12.53
CA ALA A 88 -1.52 15.56 -11.36
C ALA A 88 -1.08 17.02 -11.53
N ARG A 89 -0.57 17.41 -12.70
CA ARG A 89 -0.22 18.81 -13.00
C ARG A 89 -1.45 19.70 -12.99
N HIS A 90 -2.54 19.26 -13.61
CA HIS A 90 -3.78 20.02 -13.60
C HIS A 90 -4.34 20.19 -12.18
N LEU A 91 -4.25 19.15 -11.34
CA LEU A 91 -4.60 19.28 -9.92
C LEU A 91 -3.69 20.31 -9.24
N GLN A 92 -2.37 20.21 -9.43
CA GLN A 92 -1.38 21.12 -8.84
C GLN A 92 -1.62 22.60 -9.23
N ASP A 93 -1.90 22.88 -10.50
CA ASP A 93 -2.04 24.24 -11.01
C ASP A 93 -3.36 24.90 -10.53
N ASN A 94 -4.42 24.12 -10.36
CA ASN A 94 -5.75 24.62 -9.97
C ASN A 94 -6.02 24.54 -8.46
N LEU A 95 -5.14 23.88 -7.70
CA LEU A 95 -5.26 23.72 -6.25
C LEU A 95 -5.43 25.06 -5.48
N PRO A 96 -4.70 26.15 -5.79
CA PRO A 96 -4.92 27.44 -5.15
C PRO A 96 -6.33 28.01 -5.37
N GLU A 97 -6.88 27.83 -6.57
CA GLU A 97 -8.24 28.28 -6.92
C GLU A 97 -9.29 27.49 -6.14
N VAL A 98 -9.10 26.16 -5.99
CA VAL A 98 -9.97 25.30 -5.18
C VAL A 98 -10.00 25.75 -3.73
N ILE A 99 -8.84 26.06 -3.15
CA ILE A 99 -8.76 26.56 -1.77
C ILE A 99 -9.52 27.88 -1.63
N GLY A 100 -9.34 28.81 -2.58
CA GLY A 100 -10.06 30.08 -2.61
C GLY A 100 -11.56 29.89 -2.72
N TRP A 101 -12.02 29.02 -3.62
CA TRP A 101 -13.42 28.69 -3.82
C TRP A 101 -14.04 28.03 -2.58
N VAL A 102 -13.37 27.05 -1.98
CA VAL A 102 -13.83 26.38 -0.75
C VAL A 102 -13.95 27.39 0.38
N ARG A 103 -12.96 28.28 0.55
CA ARG A 103 -13.01 29.33 1.58
C ARG A 103 -14.23 30.23 1.39
N THR A 104 -14.48 30.69 0.17
CA THR A 104 -15.65 31.53 -0.13
C THR A 104 -16.97 30.76 0.05
N ALA A 105 -17.03 29.50 -0.37
CA ALA A 105 -18.21 28.64 -0.17
C ALA A 105 -18.51 28.43 1.32
N LEU A 106 -17.48 28.25 2.16
CA LEU A 106 -17.62 28.10 3.60
C LEU A 106 -18.08 29.40 4.27
N VAL A 107 -17.55 30.57 3.86
CA VAL A 107 -18.00 31.88 4.35
C VAL A 107 -19.47 32.13 3.96
N ASN A 108 -19.85 31.82 2.73
CA ASN A 108 -21.23 31.97 2.27
C ASN A 108 -22.18 31.00 3.00
N PHE A 109 -21.73 29.77 3.26
CA PHE A 109 -22.48 28.80 4.05
C PHE A 109 -22.66 29.27 5.49
N GLN A 110 -21.61 29.82 6.11
CA GLN A 110 -21.70 30.45 7.43
C GLN A 110 -22.73 31.58 7.44
N ALA A 111 -22.69 32.48 6.46
CA ALA A 111 -23.65 33.57 6.35
C ALA A 111 -25.10 33.08 6.23
N ASP A 112 -25.36 32.05 5.38
CA ASP A 112 -26.71 31.47 5.22
C ASP A 112 -27.18 30.77 6.51
N VAL A 113 -26.30 30.03 7.19
CA VAL A 113 -26.60 29.39 8.49
C VAL A 113 -26.86 30.42 9.58
N GLU A 114 -26.07 31.49 9.66
CA GLU A 114 -26.26 32.57 10.63
C GLU A 114 -27.58 33.33 10.41
N THR A 115 -28.00 33.51 9.15
CA THR A 115 -29.31 34.10 8.84
C THR A 115 -30.49 33.19 9.19
N ARG A 116 -30.32 31.86 9.11
CA ARG A 116 -31.39 30.88 9.40
C ARG A 116 -31.43 30.43 10.86
N PHE A 117 -30.30 30.45 11.56
CA PHE A 117 -30.14 29.96 12.93
C PHE A 117 -29.24 30.91 13.76
N PRO A 118 -29.79 32.06 14.22
CA PRO A 118 -29.01 33.08 14.92
C PRO A 118 -28.36 32.62 16.23
N VAL A 119 -28.88 31.54 16.84
CA VAL A 119 -28.35 30.92 18.08
C VAL A 119 -26.94 30.35 17.88
N LEU A 120 -26.56 29.97 16.66
CA LEU A 120 -25.24 29.40 16.36
C LEU A 120 -24.12 30.46 16.31
N ARG A 121 -24.48 31.75 16.31
CA ARG A 121 -23.57 32.90 16.19
C ARG A 121 -22.73 33.13 17.45
N GLU A 122 -23.23 32.75 18.63
CA GLU A 122 -22.57 32.98 19.92
C GLU A 122 -21.45 31.98 20.24
N ASN A 123 -21.46 30.79 19.62
CA ASN A 123 -20.61 29.69 20.09
C ASN A 123 -19.22 29.63 19.42
N ALA A 124 -18.91 30.48 18.43
CA ALA A 124 -17.67 30.44 17.62
C ALA A 124 -17.29 29.05 17.04
N VAL A 125 -18.16 28.04 17.18
CA VAL A 125 -17.92 26.65 16.77
C VAL A 125 -17.79 26.56 15.25
N ILE A 126 -18.63 27.31 14.53
CA ILE A 126 -18.60 27.35 13.06
C ILE A 126 -17.31 28.02 12.60
N GLU A 127 -16.95 29.19 13.12
CA GLU A 127 -15.71 29.90 12.75
C GLU A 127 -14.45 29.06 12.98
N ASN A 128 -14.37 28.38 14.13
CA ASN A 128 -13.27 27.48 14.46
C ASN A 128 -13.23 26.25 13.54
N ALA A 129 -14.37 25.62 13.25
CA ALA A 129 -14.45 24.47 12.35
C ALA A 129 -14.05 24.86 10.90
N LEU A 130 -14.49 26.03 10.42
CA LEU A 130 -14.15 26.53 9.10
C LEU A 130 -12.67 26.90 8.99
N THR A 131 -12.10 27.49 10.03
CA THR A 131 -10.66 27.81 10.08
C THR A 131 -9.81 26.52 10.10
N GLN A 132 -10.22 25.52 10.89
CA GLN A 132 -9.53 24.23 10.93
C GLN A 132 -9.64 23.47 9.60
N LEU A 133 -10.80 23.49 8.95
CA LEU A 133 -10.97 22.95 7.60
C LEU A 133 -10.03 23.65 6.60
N GLY A 134 -10.00 24.99 6.58
CA GLY A 134 -9.09 25.74 5.72
C GLY A 134 -7.60 25.42 5.96
N GLN A 135 -7.20 25.24 7.21
CA GLN A 135 -5.84 24.82 7.57
C GLN A 135 -5.54 23.38 7.16
N PHE A 136 -6.49 22.45 7.30
CA PHE A 136 -6.34 21.06 6.88
C PHE A 136 -6.18 20.96 5.37
N PHE A 137 -7.03 21.67 4.60
CA PHE A 137 -6.91 21.76 3.15
C PHE A 137 -5.58 22.38 2.73
N SER A 138 -5.20 23.55 3.26
CA SER A 138 -3.94 24.20 2.89
C SER A 138 -2.70 23.36 3.22
N LYS A 139 -2.65 22.67 4.37
CA LYS A 139 -1.55 21.75 4.73
C LYS A 139 -1.53 20.49 3.87
N GLY A 140 -2.67 19.83 3.69
CA GLY A 140 -2.79 18.63 2.86
C GLY A 140 -2.37 18.89 1.43
N VAL A 141 -2.81 20.01 0.86
CA VAL A 141 -2.48 20.47 -0.49
C VAL A 141 -1.01 20.89 -0.61
N GLY A 142 -0.49 21.67 0.33
CA GLY A 142 0.92 22.10 0.34
C GLY A 142 1.92 20.95 0.47
N SER A 143 1.45 19.78 0.94
CA SER A 143 2.27 18.57 1.09
C SER A 143 2.28 17.69 -0.16
N ILE A 144 1.38 17.90 -1.13
CA ILE A 144 1.31 17.11 -2.38
C ILE A 144 2.63 17.15 -3.16
N PRO A 145 3.26 18.32 -3.42
CA PRO A 145 4.53 18.36 -4.15
C PRO A 145 5.65 17.58 -3.45
N SER A 146 5.71 17.61 -2.11
CA SER A 146 6.67 16.82 -1.34
C SER A 146 6.40 15.32 -1.40
N TYR A 147 5.12 14.89 -1.42
CA TYR A 147 4.78 13.48 -1.63
C TYR A 147 5.16 13.02 -3.04
N VAL A 148 4.88 13.84 -4.06
CA VAL A 148 5.27 13.56 -5.46
C VAL A 148 6.78 13.51 -5.61
N ALA A 149 7.53 14.45 -5.02
CA ALA A 149 9.00 14.42 -5.00
C ALA A 149 9.53 13.19 -4.25
N GLY A 150 8.87 12.80 -3.16
CA GLY A 150 9.14 11.54 -2.45
C GLY A 150 8.94 10.30 -3.32
N LEU A 151 7.92 10.30 -4.19
CA LEU A 151 7.74 9.24 -5.19
C LEU A 151 8.89 9.20 -6.19
N PHE A 152 9.40 10.35 -6.66
CA PHE A 152 10.61 10.38 -7.51
C PHE A 152 11.85 9.80 -6.83
N SER A 153 12.07 10.10 -5.55
CA SER A 153 13.12 9.46 -4.76
C SER A 153 12.89 7.96 -4.60
N PHE A 154 11.65 7.52 -4.41
CA PHE A 154 11.28 6.10 -4.41
C PHE A 154 11.55 5.43 -5.77
N PHE A 155 11.31 6.12 -6.89
CA PHE A 155 11.65 5.63 -8.23
C PHE A 155 13.16 5.45 -8.46
N SER A 156 14.02 6.23 -7.79
CA SER A 156 15.47 6.01 -7.86
C SER A 156 15.88 4.68 -7.20
N LEU A 157 15.23 4.31 -6.09
CA LEU A 157 15.38 3.01 -5.44
C LEU A 157 14.73 1.87 -6.23
N LEU A 158 13.72 2.19 -7.04
CA LEU A 158 13.03 1.24 -7.91
C LEU A 158 13.94 0.63 -8.98
N PHE A 159 15.09 1.23 -9.32
CA PHE A 159 16.03 0.62 -10.24
C PHE A 159 16.72 -0.62 -9.65
N LEU A 160 17.00 -0.63 -8.34
CA LEU A 160 17.63 -1.77 -7.68
C LEU A 160 16.67 -2.97 -7.55
N ILE A 161 15.37 -2.70 -7.38
CA ILE A 161 14.39 -3.75 -7.09
C ILE A 161 14.35 -4.83 -8.20
N PRO A 162 14.19 -4.49 -9.49
CA PRO A 162 14.25 -5.47 -10.56
C PRO A 162 15.61 -6.19 -10.64
N VAL A 163 16.72 -5.52 -10.32
CA VAL A 163 18.03 -6.19 -10.36
C VAL A 163 18.13 -7.23 -9.25
N ILE A 164 17.76 -6.86 -8.02
CA ILE A 164 17.81 -7.76 -6.86
C ILE A 164 16.81 -8.91 -7.03
N THR A 165 15.57 -8.65 -7.46
CA THR A 165 14.58 -9.69 -7.73
C THR A 165 15.08 -10.67 -8.78
N PHE A 166 15.72 -10.20 -9.85
CA PHE A 166 16.31 -11.07 -10.87
C PHE A 166 17.35 -12.02 -10.27
N PHE A 167 18.25 -11.50 -9.45
CA PHE A 167 19.27 -12.33 -8.78
C PHE A 167 18.65 -13.31 -7.77
N ILE A 168 17.68 -12.89 -6.95
CA ILE A 168 16.97 -13.78 -6.01
C ILE A 168 16.31 -14.93 -6.79
N MET A 169 15.59 -14.61 -7.87
CA MET A 169 14.93 -15.60 -8.71
C MET A 169 15.92 -16.51 -9.42
N LEU A 170 17.10 -16.00 -9.81
CA LEU A 170 18.15 -16.78 -10.46
C LEU A 170 18.82 -17.77 -9.51
N THR A 171 19.15 -17.32 -8.29
CA THR A 171 19.81 -18.14 -7.26
C THR A 171 18.92 -19.29 -6.80
N GLY A 172 17.62 -19.07 -6.67
CA GLY A 172 16.67 -20.13 -6.34
C GLY A 172 16.75 -20.65 -4.92
N ARG A 173 17.32 -21.85 -4.72
CA ARG A 173 17.31 -22.56 -3.43
C ARG A 173 18.23 -21.95 -2.36
N GLY A 174 18.91 -20.85 -2.66
CA GLY A 174 19.86 -20.20 -1.74
C GLY A 174 19.39 -20.08 -0.28
N PRO A 175 18.16 -19.58 0.02
CA PRO A 175 17.68 -19.49 1.41
C PRO A 175 17.52 -20.85 2.09
N VAL A 176 17.11 -21.87 1.33
CA VAL A 176 16.94 -23.25 1.81
C VAL A 176 18.30 -23.88 2.10
N ASP A 177 19.25 -23.72 1.18
CA ASP A 177 20.60 -24.27 1.32
C ASP A 177 21.33 -23.62 2.51
N TRP A 178 21.18 -22.31 2.68
CA TRP A 178 21.72 -21.57 3.84
C TRP A 178 21.10 -22.01 5.18
N LEU A 179 19.79 -22.30 5.20
CA LEU A 179 19.11 -22.86 6.37
C LEU A 179 19.66 -24.23 6.75
N VAL A 180 19.94 -25.08 5.78
CA VAL A 180 20.53 -26.41 5.99
C VAL A 180 21.96 -26.30 6.55
N GLU A 181 22.74 -25.30 6.12
CA GLU A 181 24.11 -25.08 6.58
C GLU A 181 24.21 -24.56 8.03
N ILE A 182 23.24 -23.75 8.48
CA ILE A 182 23.27 -23.12 9.81
C ILE A 182 22.63 -24.00 10.89
N LEU A 183 21.61 -24.79 10.53
CA LEU A 183 20.86 -25.56 11.51
C LEU A 183 21.65 -26.80 11.95
N PRO A 184 21.69 -27.12 13.27
CA PRO A 184 22.22 -28.39 13.74
C PRO A 184 21.44 -29.56 13.10
N ALA A 185 22.15 -30.62 12.68
CA ALA A 185 21.58 -31.75 11.95
C ALA A 185 20.27 -32.31 12.52
N ARG A 186 20.11 -32.29 13.86
CA ARG A 186 18.91 -32.75 14.56
C ARG A 186 17.64 -31.93 14.27
N HIS A 187 17.78 -30.66 13.87
CA HIS A 187 16.66 -29.72 13.68
C HIS A 187 16.45 -29.33 12.21
N VAL A 188 17.27 -29.83 11.27
CA VAL A 188 17.19 -29.45 9.85
C VAL A 188 15.81 -29.77 9.27
N GLU A 189 15.27 -30.96 9.54
CA GLU A 189 13.96 -31.38 9.04
C GLU A 189 12.83 -30.47 9.55
N THR A 190 12.82 -30.18 10.86
CA THR A 190 11.85 -29.26 11.47
C THR A 190 12.01 -27.82 10.96
N GLY A 191 13.24 -27.36 10.76
CA GLY A 191 13.51 -26.04 10.22
C GLY A 191 13.01 -25.90 8.77
N LEU A 192 13.25 -26.92 7.95
CA LEU A 192 12.74 -26.96 6.58
C LEU A 192 11.22 -27.03 6.53
N SER A 193 10.57 -27.83 7.39
CA SER A 193 9.10 -27.89 7.41
C SER A 193 8.48 -26.55 7.75
N ILE A 194 9.02 -25.85 8.76
CA ILE A 194 8.57 -24.50 9.14
C ILE A 194 8.84 -23.51 8.00
N PHE A 195 10.00 -23.58 7.36
CA PHE A 195 10.34 -22.70 6.25
C PHE A 195 9.34 -22.83 5.10
N TRP A 196 8.99 -24.04 4.69
CA TRP A 196 8.02 -24.26 3.60
C TRP A 196 6.61 -23.83 3.97
N GLU A 197 6.20 -23.97 5.23
CA GLU A 197 4.91 -23.47 5.71
C GLU A 197 4.86 -21.93 5.66
N ILE A 198 5.94 -21.26 6.11
CA ILE A 198 6.08 -19.80 6.01
C ILE A 198 6.09 -19.36 4.54
N ASP A 199 6.85 -20.03 3.68
CA ASP A 199 6.96 -19.76 2.24
C ASP A 199 5.58 -19.80 1.56
N GLU A 200 4.77 -20.82 1.87
CA GLU A 200 3.43 -20.97 1.31
C GLU A 200 2.47 -19.89 1.81
N VAL A 201 2.53 -19.55 3.11
CA VAL A 201 1.68 -18.50 3.70
C VAL A 201 2.05 -17.12 3.14
N LEU A 202 3.35 -16.78 3.09
CA LEU A 202 3.84 -15.52 2.53
C LEU A 202 3.50 -15.41 1.04
N GLY A 203 3.71 -16.49 0.27
CA GLY A 203 3.39 -16.52 -1.16
C GLY A 203 1.89 -16.31 -1.42
N ARG A 204 1.01 -16.90 -0.61
CA ARG A 204 -0.44 -16.67 -0.68
C ARG A 204 -0.80 -15.24 -0.30
N PHE A 205 -0.25 -14.72 0.79
CA PHE A 205 -0.50 -13.36 1.28
C PHE A 205 -0.10 -12.30 0.24
N VAL A 206 1.11 -12.39 -0.32
CA VAL A 206 1.62 -11.44 -1.33
C VAL A 206 0.74 -11.43 -2.58
N ARG A 207 0.39 -12.61 -3.11
CA ARG A 207 -0.51 -12.72 -4.28
C ARG A 207 -1.89 -12.17 -3.96
N GLY A 208 -2.36 -12.43 -2.75
CA GLY A 208 -3.58 -11.88 -2.21
C GLY A 208 -3.62 -10.37 -2.23
N GLN A 209 -2.59 -9.73 -1.67
CA GLN A 209 -2.46 -8.28 -1.63
C GLN A 209 -2.43 -7.63 -3.02
N VAL A 210 -1.78 -8.26 -4.01
CA VAL A 210 -1.81 -7.76 -5.39
C VAL A 210 -3.23 -7.80 -5.98
N VAL A 211 -3.97 -8.89 -5.74
CA VAL A 211 -5.36 -9.01 -6.20
C VAL A 211 -6.27 -8.01 -5.48
N GLU A 212 -6.07 -7.82 -4.18
CA GLU A 212 -6.80 -6.85 -3.36
C GLU A 212 -6.58 -5.41 -3.84
N ALA A 213 -5.33 -4.99 -4.01
CA ALA A 213 -4.97 -3.68 -4.53
C ALA A 213 -5.57 -3.41 -5.93
N ALA A 214 -5.53 -4.41 -6.81
CA ALA A 214 -6.13 -4.31 -8.15
C ALA A 214 -7.66 -4.19 -8.08
N ALA A 215 -8.32 -4.97 -7.21
CA ALA A 215 -9.76 -4.91 -7.03
C ALA A 215 -10.21 -3.55 -6.47
N VAL A 216 -9.54 -3.04 -5.43
CA VAL A 216 -9.80 -1.71 -4.87
C VAL A 216 -9.61 -0.62 -5.93
N ALA A 217 -8.56 -0.71 -6.76
CA ALA A 217 -8.38 0.22 -7.86
C ALA A 217 -9.55 0.19 -8.84
N VAL A 218 -9.93 -0.99 -9.35
CA VAL A 218 -11.02 -1.14 -10.32
C VAL A 218 -12.35 -0.63 -9.77
N ILE A 219 -12.72 -1.01 -8.55
CA ILE A 219 -13.99 -0.60 -7.94
C ILE A 219 -14.00 0.92 -7.71
N SER A 220 -12.87 1.50 -7.28
CA SER A 220 -12.73 2.94 -7.11
C SER A 220 -12.88 3.68 -8.44
N ILE A 221 -12.23 3.21 -9.51
CA ILE A 221 -12.33 3.79 -10.87
C ILE A 221 -13.78 3.75 -11.33
N VAL A 222 -14.44 2.59 -11.22
CA VAL A 222 -15.84 2.41 -11.63
C VAL A 222 -16.75 3.35 -10.82
N GLY A 223 -16.64 3.33 -9.50
CA GLY A 223 -17.47 4.14 -8.61
C GLY A 223 -17.33 5.64 -8.87
N LEU A 224 -16.11 6.13 -9.08
CA LEU A 224 -15.84 7.54 -9.39
C LEU A 224 -16.30 7.93 -10.80
N THR A 225 -16.15 7.03 -11.78
CA THR A 225 -16.64 7.24 -13.14
C THR A 225 -18.17 7.35 -13.17
N LEU A 226 -18.88 6.52 -12.39
CA LEU A 226 -20.34 6.55 -12.29
C LEU A 226 -20.88 7.87 -11.75
N ILE A 227 -20.17 8.52 -10.83
CA ILE A 227 -20.55 9.84 -10.31
C ILE A 227 -20.00 11.01 -11.15
N GLY A 228 -19.30 10.72 -12.25
CA GLY A 228 -18.82 11.71 -13.22
C GLY A 228 -17.50 12.40 -12.88
N VAL A 229 -16.72 11.89 -11.93
CA VAL A 229 -15.41 12.47 -11.58
C VAL A 229 -14.39 12.18 -12.68
N LYS A 230 -13.86 13.23 -13.32
CA LYS A 230 -12.93 13.13 -14.48
C LYS A 230 -11.65 12.36 -14.15
N TYR A 231 -11.11 12.55 -12.94
CA TYR A 231 -9.84 12.00 -12.49
C TYR A 231 -9.95 10.57 -11.91
N ALA A 232 -11.03 9.84 -12.23
CA ALA A 232 -11.35 8.54 -11.64
C ALA A 232 -10.21 7.52 -11.78
N TYR A 233 -9.52 7.49 -12.93
CA TYR A 233 -8.39 6.59 -13.19
C TYR A 233 -7.21 6.87 -12.26
N LEU A 234 -6.74 8.11 -12.18
CA LEU A 234 -5.67 8.51 -11.27
C LEU A 234 -6.04 8.18 -9.82
N ILE A 235 -7.21 8.62 -9.38
CA ILE A 235 -7.64 8.46 -7.99
C ILE A 235 -7.74 6.97 -7.64
N GLY A 236 -8.34 6.16 -8.50
CA GLY A 236 -8.51 4.73 -8.25
C GLY A 236 -7.17 3.97 -8.26
N ILE A 237 -6.24 4.29 -9.17
CA ILE A 237 -4.89 3.69 -9.16
C ILE A 237 -4.14 4.06 -7.88
N VAL A 238 -4.18 5.33 -7.47
CA VAL A 238 -3.54 5.77 -6.22
C VAL A 238 -4.20 5.10 -5.00
N ALA A 239 -5.53 4.96 -5.00
CA ALA A 239 -6.25 4.24 -3.95
C ALA A 239 -5.82 2.77 -3.87
N GLY A 240 -5.74 2.07 -5.01
CA GLY A 240 -5.28 0.67 -5.04
C GLY A 240 -3.84 0.51 -4.57
N ILE A 241 -2.92 1.37 -5.03
CA ILE A 241 -1.50 1.35 -4.59
C ILE A 241 -1.40 1.64 -3.08
N ALA A 242 -2.13 2.65 -2.59
CA ALA A 242 -2.14 2.97 -1.17
C ALA A 242 -2.77 1.85 -0.33
N ASN A 243 -3.64 1.01 -0.90
CA ASN A 243 -4.24 -0.14 -0.22
C ASN A 243 -3.27 -1.32 0.01
N VAL A 244 -2.00 -1.22 -0.40
CA VAL A 244 -0.94 -2.15 0.06
C VAL A 244 -0.85 -2.13 1.59
N ILE A 245 -1.17 -1.00 2.22
CA ILE A 245 -1.47 -0.93 3.64
C ILE A 245 -3.00 -0.88 3.77
N PRO A 246 -3.63 -1.88 4.42
CA PRO A 246 -5.09 -1.94 4.53
C PRO A 246 -5.69 -0.62 5.03
N TYR A 247 -6.83 -0.24 4.45
CA TYR A 247 -7.59 0.97 4.76
C TYR A 247 -6.97 2.30 4.31
N LEU A 248 -5.66 2.37 4.05
CA LEU A 248 -5.06 3.60 3.52
C LEU A 248 -5.56 3.92 2.12
N GLY A 249 -5.85 2.90 1.30
CA GLY A 249 -6.34 3.07 -0.06
C GLY A 249 -7.60 3.92 -0.17
N PRO A 250 -8.72 3.50 0.46
CA PRO A 250 -9.96 4.27 0.47
C PRO A 250 -9.82 5.67 1.10
N VAL A 251 -8.97 5.83 2.12
CA VAL A 251 -8.75 7.12 2.79
C VAL A 251 -8.03 8.09 1.85
N VAL A 252 -6.90 7.68 1.26
CA VAL A 252 -6.11 8.50 0.33
C VAL A 252 -6.92 8.77 -0.94
N GLY A 253 -7.55 7.74 -1.50
CA GLY A 253 -8.41 7.86 -2.67
C GLY A 253 -9.60 8.79 -2.43
N GLY A 254 -10.27 8.66 -1.29
CA GLY A 254 -11.40 9.50 -0.90
C GLY A 254 -10.99 10.96 -0.76
N PHE A 255 -9.86 11.23 -0.11
CA PHE A 255 -9.34 12.59 0.02
C PHE A 255 -9.03 13.23 -1.35
N ILE A 256 -8.28 12.54 -2.21
CA ILE A 256 -7.96 13.04 -3.56
C ILE A 256 -9.23 13.19 -4.40
N GLY A 257 -10.17 12.25 -4.30
CA GLY A 257 -11.44 12.30 -5.02
C GLY A 257 -12.35 13.44 -4.60
N ILE A 258 -12.38 13.77 -3.31
CA ILE A 258 -13.11 14.94 -2.80
C ILE A 258 -12.52 16.22 -3.37
N LEU A 259 -11.18 16.37 -3.32
CA LEU A 259 -10.49 17.52 -3.90
C LEU A 259 -10.78 17.68 -5.39
N ALA A 260 -10.61 16.59 -6.14
CA ALA A 260 -10.83 16.56 -7.58
C ALA A 260 -12.29 16.85 -7.96
N GLY A 261 -13.25 16.30 -7.21
CA GLY A 261 -14.67 16.53 -7.41
C GLY A 261 -15.07 17.99 -7.14
N ILE A 262 -14.60 18.57 -6.03
CA ILE A 262 -14.84 19.98 -5.72
C ILE A 262 -14.26 20.88 -6.81
N MET A 263 -13.03 20.60 -7.26
CA MET A 263 -12.39 21.34 -8.34
C MET A 263 -13.18 21.28 -9.64
N GLN A 264 -13.65 20.09 -10.01
CA GLN A 264 -14.37 19.88 -11.26
C GLN A 264 -15.74 20.56 -11.28
N TYR A 265 -16.51 20.45 -10.20
CA TYR A 265 -17.91 20.89 -10.17
C TYR A 265 -18.11 22.24 -9.50
N GLN A 266 -17.10 22.76 -8.80
CA GLN A 266 -17.19 23.97 -7.96
C GLN A 266 -18.47 23.92 -7.10
N ASN A 267 -18.71 22.76 -6.48
CA ASN A 267 -19.91 22.50 -5.69
C ASN A 267 -19.64 21.44 -4.62
N LEU A 268 -19.99 21.74 -3.36
CA LEU A 268 -19.82 20.82 -2.22
C LEU A 268 -20.78 19.62 -2.28
N ALA A 269 -21.83 19.65 -3.10
CA ALA A 269 -22.76 18.54 -3.29
C ALA A 269 -22.11 17.26 -3.85
N ILE A 270 -20.89 17.35 -4.39
CA ILE A 270 -20.11 16.19 -4.83
C ILE A 270 -19.47 15.42 -3.66
N VAL A 271 -19.20 16.08 -2.53
CA VAL A 271 -18.47 15.51 -1.40
C VAL A 271 -19.18 14.28 -0.82
N PRO A 272 -20.50 14.32 -0.52
CA PRO A 272 -21.21 13.15 -0.01
C PRO A 272 -21.23 11.98 -1.02
N LYS A 273 -21.25 12.27 -2.32
CA LYS A 273 -21.23 11.25 -3.38
C LYS A 273 -19.89 10.51 -3.41
N VAL A 274 -18.78 11.24 -3.32
CA VAL A 274 -17.43 10.63 -3.26
C VAL A 274 -17.26 9.82 -1.98
N ILE A 275 -17.69 10.36 -0.83
CA ILE A 275 -17.66 9.63 0.45
C ILE A 275 -18.45 8.33 0.33
N LEU A 276 -19.66 8.37 -0.24
CA LEU A 276 -20.49 7.19 -0.44
C LEU A 276 -19.79 6.14 -1.32
N VAL A 277 -19.14 6.56 -2.41
CA VAL A 277 -18.36 5.64 -3.26
C VAL A 277 -17.27 4.93 -2.46
N PHE A 278 -16.48 5.66 -1.67
CA PHE A 278 -15.40 5.04 -0.90
C PHE A 278 -15.88 4.22 0.30
N ILE A 279 -17.03 4.55 0.89
CA ILE A 279 -17.72 3.67 1.84
C ILE A 279 -18.10 2.36 1.16
N ILE A 280 -18.68 2.40 -0.05
CA ILE A 280 -19.02 1.19 -0.81
C ILE A 280 -17.76 0.38 -1.14
N VAL A 281 -16.69 1.03 -1.60
CA VAL A 281 -15.39 0.38 -1.85
C VAL A 281 -14.93 -0.35 -0.59
N GLN A 282 -14.96 0.31 0.57
CA GLN A 282 -14.49 -0.26 1.83
C GLN A 282 -15.38 -1.37 2.37
N VAL A 283 -16.70 -1.28 2.17
CA VAL A 283 -17.64 -2.35 2.51
C VAL A 283 -17.38 -3.58 1.65
N ILE A 284 -17.20 -3.40 0.33
CA ILE A 284 -16.87 -4.51 -0.57
C ILE A 284 -15.52 -5.10 -0.21
N ASP A 285 -14.53 -4.25 0.08
CA ASP A 285 -13.18 -4.70 0.46
C ASP A 285 -13.21 -5.57 1.73
N ASN A 286 -13.80 -5.04 2.80
CA ASN A 286 -13.84 -5.72 4.10
C ASN A 286 -14.70 -7.00 4.09
N ASN A 287 -15.81 -7.03 3.35
CA ASN A 287 -16.79 -8.12 3.43
C ASN A 287 -16.66 -9.14 2.31
N LEU A 288 -16.01 -8.79 1.19
CA LEU A 288 -15.91 -9.67 0.02
C LEU A 288 -14.46 -9.92 -0.36
N ILE A 289 -13.68 -8.86 -0.61
CA ILE A 289 -12.33 -8.99 -1.17
C ILE A 289 -11.39 -9.62 -0.14
N GLN A 290 -11.27 -9.03 1.05
CA GLN A 290 -10.38 -9.53 2.11
C GLN A 290 -10.72 -10.98 2.48
N PRO A 291 -11.98 -11.38 2.70
CA PRO A 291 -12.31 -12.78 2.93
C PRO A 291 -11.93 -13.68 1.75
N ILE A 292 -12.20 -13.32 0.50
CA ILE A 292 -11.84 -14.17 -0.65
C ILE A 292 -10.31 -14.31 -0.80
N VAL A 293 -9.58 -13.24 -0.53
CA VAL A 293 -8.13 -13.17 -0.62
C VAL A 293 -7.46 -13.94 0.52
N LEU A 294 -7.96 -13.81 1.74
CA LEU A 294 -7.37 -14.37 2.96
C LEU A 294 -7.92 -15.77 3.31
N SER A 295 -9.14 -16.13 2.86
CA SER A 295 -9.81 -17.40 3.21
C SER A 295 -9.09 -18.65 2.72
N ARG A 296 -8.20 -18.54 1.74
CA ARG A 296 -7.44 -19.70 1.24
C ARG A 296 -6.35 -20.19 2.20
N GLY A 297 -6.21 -19.57 3.37
CA GLY A 297 -5.18 -19.91 4.37
C GLY A 297 -5.68 -20.64 5.61
N VAL A 298 -6.98 -20.62 5.93
CA VAL A 298 -7.42 -20.98 7.28
C VAL A 298 -8.75 -21.73 7.23
N ASN A 299 -8.68 -23.06 7.12
CA ASN A 299 -9.78 -23.98 7.45
C ASN A 299 -10.04 -24.00 8.97
N LEU A 300 -10.12 -22.83 9.63
CA LEU A 300 -10.56 -22.79 11.02
C LEU A 300 -12.05 -22.58 11.01
N ASN A 301 -12.74 -23.52 11.67
CA ASN A 301 -14.16 -23.44 11.94
C ASN A 301 -14.48 -22.02 12.49
N PRO A 302 -15.40 -21.25 11.88
CA PRO A 302 -15.75 -19.90 12.30
C PRO A 302 -16.02 -19.76 13.81
N VAL A 303 -16.50 -20.83 14.44
CA VAL A 303 -16.73 -20.92 15.89
C VAL A 303 -15.42 -20.78 16.69
N ILE A 304 -14.31 -21.34 16.21
CA ILE A 304 -12.98 -21.29 16.86
C ILE A 304 -12.40 -19.87 16.79
N VAL A 305 -12.55 -19.20 15.66
CA VAL A 305 -12.12 -17.80 15.48
C VAL A 305 -12.91 -16.87 16.41
N MET A 306 -14.23 -17.07 16.52
CA MET A 306 -15.04 -16.32 17.49
C MET A 306 -14.60 -16.55 18.94
N PHE A 307 -14.29 -17.80 19.32
CA PHE A 307 -13.82 -18.11 20.67
C PHE A 307 -12.46 -17.46 21.00
N ALA A 308 -11.53 -17.45 20.05
CA ALA A 308 -10.20 -16.86 20.22
C ALA A 308 -10.20 -15.33 20.33
N ILE A 309 -11.21 -14.65 19.77
CA ILE A 309 -11.38 -13.19 19.89
C ILE A 309 -12.04 -12.82 21.23
N MET A 310 -12.82 -13.74 21.84
CA MET A 310 -13.55 -13.49 23.09
C MET A 310 -12.78 -13.91 24.36
N ALA A 311 -11.68 -14.65 24.24
CA ALA A 311 -10.82 -15.08 25.34
C ALA A 311 -9.62 -14.14 25.51
#